data_AF-A0A089P3P5-F1
#
_entry.id   AF-A0A089P3P5-F1
#
_cell.length_a   1.000
_cell.length_b   1.000
_cell.length_c   1.000
_cell.angle_alpha   90.00
_cell.angle_beta   90.00
_cell.angle_gamma   90.00
#
_symmetry.space_group_name_H-M   'P 1'
#
loop_
_entity.id
_entity.type
_entity.pdbx_description
1 polymer ?
#
loop_
_entity_poly.entity_id
_entity_poly.type
_entity_poly.pdbx_seq_one_letter_code
_entity_poly.pdbx_strand_id
1 'polypeptide(L)' 'MFLLVFFSFSNETFSLTDYQIKRYCKNQKKVIPCIKDLQEKRSNLQKGKLIEIPVSPYKR' A
#
# COMPACT_ATOMS: atom_id res chain seq x y z
N MET A 1 29.20 -19.40 -20.29
CA MET A 1 27.79 -19.04 -20.52
C MET A 1 27.21 -18.64 -19.16
N PHE A 2 27.25 -17.34 -18.83
CA PHE A 2 26.71 -16.83 -17.56
C PHE A 2 25.26 -16.39 -17.80
N LEU A 3 24.31 -17.11 -17.20
CA LEU A 3 22.91 -16.69 -17.16
C LEU A 3 22.80 -15.59 -16.09
N LEU A 4 22.71 -14.33 -16.53
CA LEU A 4 22.34 -13.22 -15.67
C LEU A 4 20.87 -13.39 -15.27
N VAL A 5 20.64 -13.96 -14.10
CA VAL A 5 19.31 -14.02 -13.49
C VAL A 5 18.94 -12.59 -13.06
N PHE A 6 18.06 -11.94 -13.82
CA PHE A 6 17.43 -10.69 -13.42
C PHE A 6 16.51 -10.96 -12.23
N PHE A 7 17.01 -10.77 -11.01
CA PHE A 7 16.15 -10.62 -9.85
C PHE A 7 15.47 -9.26 -9.93
N SER A 8 14.29 -9.23 -10.56
CA SER A 8 13.38 -8.09 -10.43
C SER A 8 12.88 -8.07 -8.98
N PHE A 9 13.55 -7.30 -8.11
CA PHE A 9 12.97 -6.85 -6.85
C PHE A 9 11.79 -5.92 -7.17
N SER A 10 10.67 -6.49 -7.59
CA SER A 10 9.41 -5.79 -7.47
C SER A 10 8.91 -5.98 -6.05
N ASN A 11 8.40 -4.89 -5.47
CA ASN A 11 7.51 -4.86 -4.31
C ASN A 11 8.15 -4.55 -2.94
N GLU A 12 9.20 -3.73 -2.88
CA GLU A 12 9.37 -2.89 -1.71
C GLU A 12 8.42 -1.68 -1.86
N THR A 13 7.47 -1.54 -0.93
CA THR A 13 6.71 -0.29 -0.62
C THR A 13 5.39 0.05 -1.33
N PHE A 14 4.51 -0.91 -1.63
CA PHE A 14 3.07 -0.57 -1.56
C PHE A 14 2.56 -0.79 -0.14
N SER A 15 2.63 0.29 0.64
CA SER A 15 2.15 0.37 2.03
C SER A 15 0.77 -0.27 2.27
N LEU A 16 -0.12 -0.26 1.26
CA LEU A 16 -1.47 -0.82 1.32
C LEU A 16 -1.96 -1.41 -0.02
N THR A 17 -2.24 -2.71 -0.02
CA THR A 17 -3.03 -3.39 -1.08
C THR A 17 -4.52 -3.05 -0.99
N ASP A 18 -5.28 -3.22 -2.07
CA ASP A 18 -6.74 -3.02 -2.06
C ASP A 18 -7.44 -3.91 -1.01
N TYR A 19 -6.94 -5.12 -0.78
CA TYR A 19 -7.43 -6.01 0.27
C TYR A 19 -7.20 -5.41 1.67
N GLN A 20 -6.00 -4.90 1.95
CA GLN A 20 -5.70 -4.26 3.23
C GLN A 20 -6.52 -2.99 3.44
N ILE A 21 -6.74 -2.17 2.40
CA ILE A 21 -7.62 -0.99 2.45
C ILE A 21 -9.04 -1.41 2.82
N LYS A 22 -9.60 -2.40 2.12
CA LYS A 22 -10.94 -2.93 2.41
C LYS A 22 -11.04 -3.47 3.83
N ARG A 23 -10.03 -4.21 4.29
CA ARG A 23 -9.99 -4.78 5.64
C ARG A 23 -9.92 -3.69 6.72
N TYR A 24 -9.08 -2.68 6.52
CA TYR A 24 -8.93 -1.54 7.44
C TYR A 24 -10.22 -0.72 7.52
N CYS A 25 -10.85 -0.43 6.38
CA CYS A 25 -12.05 0.38 6.31
C CYS A 25 -13.34 -0.35 6.72
N LYS A 26 -13.34 -1.68 6.82
CA LYS A 26 -14.53 -2.50 7.12
C LYS A 26 -15.23 -2.09 8.42
N ASN A 27 -14.48 -1.65 9.43
CA ASN A 27 -15.00 -1.31 10.75
C ASN A 27 -15.23 0.20 10.94
N GLN A 28 -15.04 1.02 9.90
CA GLN A 28 -15.25 2.46 9.96
C GLN A 28 -16.72 2.81 9.73
N LYS A 29 -17.23 3.83 10.45
CA LYS A 29 -18.61 4.34 10.27
C LYS A 29 -18.91 4.78 8.82
N LYS A 30 -17.87 5.20 8.08
CA LYS A 30 -17.96 5.66 6.70
C LYS A 30 -16.98 4.88 5.81
N VAL A 31 -17.36 3.66 5.44
CA VAL A 31 -16.52 2.72 4.65
C VAL A 31 -16.07 3.32 3.31
N ILE A 32 -17.01 3.86 2.51
CA ILE A 32 -16.69 4.40 1.17
C ILE A 32 -15.72 5.58 1.25
N PRO A 33 -15.96 6.62 2.08
CA PRO A 33 -14.99 7.70 2.27
C PRO A 33 -13.63 7.21 2.76
N CYS A 34 -13.57 6.25 3.68
CA CYS A 34 -12.31 5.66 4.15
C CYS A 34 -11.53 5.00 3.00
N ILE A 35 -12.21 4.23 2.14
CA ILE A 35 -11.56 3.57 1.00
C ILE A 35 -10.98 4.61 0.04
N LYS A 36 -11.74 5.67 -0.27
CA LYS A 36 -11.28 6.75 -1.17
C LYS A 36 -10.07 7.49 -0.60
N ASP A 37 -10.09 7.85 0.69
CA ASP A 37 -8.97 8.51 1.37
C ASP A 37 -7.69 7.67 1.31
N LEU A 38 -7.78 6.37 1.61
CA LEU A 38 -6.61 5.49 1.54
C LEU A 38 -6.11 5.24 0.12
N GLN A 39 -7.01 5.16 -0.87
CA GLN A 39 -6.62 5.06 -2.29
C GLN A 39 -5.90 6.32 -2.76
N GLU A 40 -6.36 7.49 -2.34
CA GLU A 40 -5.71 8.77 -2.65
C GLU A 40 -4.32 8.88 -2.00
N LYS A 41 -4.22 8.54 -0.70
CA LYS A 41 -2.92 8.47 0.00
C LYS A 41 -1.96 7.51 -0.69
N ARG A 42 -2.41 6.33 -1.10
CA ARG A 42 -1.58 5.40 -1.87
C ARG A 42 -1.08 6.00 -3.19
N SER A 43 -1.94 6.71 -3.92
CA SER A 43 -1.54 7.40 -5.16
C SER A 43 -0.53 8.52 -4.90
N ASN A 44 -0.70 9.27 -3.80
CA ASN A 44 0.24 10.30 -3.40
C ASN A 44 1.62 9.73 -3.02
N LEU A 45 1.68 8.58 -2.34
CA LEU A 45 2.94 7.87 -2.06
C LEU A 45 3.63 7.39 -3.35
N GLN A 46 2.87 6.83 -4.29
CA GLN A 46 3.36 6.44 -5.61
C GLN A 46 3.99 7.60 -6.38
N LYS A 47 3.52 8.83 -6.14
CA LYS A 47 4.06 10.06 -6.72
C LYS A 47 5.26 10.63 -5.94
N GLY A 48 5.73 9.95 -4.89
CA GLY A 48 6.86 10.38 -4.06
C GLY A 48 6.53 11.45 -3.02
N LYS A 49 5.23 11.71 -2.74
CA LYS A 49 4.85 12.66 -1.70
C LYS A 49 5.09 12.05 -0.32
N LEU A 50 5.64 12.86 0.59
CA LEU A 50 5.79 12.50 2.00
C LEU A 50 4.44 12.66 2.70
N ILE A 51 3.80 11.56 3.04
CA ILE A 51 2.51 11.51 3.74
C ILE A 51 2.48 10.36 4.73
N GLU A 52 1.69 10.51 5.80
CA GLU A 52 1.42 9.41 6.73
C GLU A 52 0.34 8.49 6.17
N ILE A 53 0.58 7.18 6.23
CA ILE A 53 -0.38 6.16 5.83
C ILE A 53 -0.38 5.02 6.85
N PRO A 54 -1.54 4.45 7.20
CA PRO A 54 -1.57 3.27 8.06
C PRO A 54 -0.93 2.09 7.32
N VAL A 55 0.11 1.51 7.92
CA VAL A 55 0.74 0.28 7.44
C VAL A 55 0.45 -0.86 8.41
N SER A 56 0.29 -2.07 7.89
CA SER A 56 0.36 -3.25 8.74
C SER A 56 1.79 -3.39 9.23
N PRO A 57 2.04 -3.56 10.54
CA PRO A 57 3.39 -3.83 11.02
C PRO A 57 3.92 -5.10 10.33
N TYR A 58 5.16 -5.02 9.86
CA TYR A 58 5.89 -6.20 9.40
C TYR A 58 6.09 -7.11 10.61
N LYS A 59 5.69 -8.39 10.50
CA LYS A 59 5.87 -9.35 11.59
C LYS A 59 7.36 -9.38 11.96
N ARG A 60 7.67 -9.14 13.24
CA ARG A 60 9.01 -9.35 13.80
C ARG A 60 9.32 -10.83 13.91
#